data_AF-A0A6I4VRH6-F1
#
_entry.id   AF-A0A6I4VRH6-F1
#
_cell.length_a   1.000
_cell.length_b   1.000
_cell.length_c   1.000
_cell.angle_alpha   90.00
_cell.angle_beta   90.00
_cell.angle_gamma   90.00
#
_symmetry.space_group_name_H-M   'P 1'
#
loop_
_entity.id
_entity.type
_entity.pdbx_description
1 polymer ?
#
loop_
_entity_poly.entity_id
_entity_poly.type
_entity_poly.pdbx_seq_one_letter_code
_entity_poly.pdbx_strand_id
1 'polypeptide(L)'
;MIQKEDWKKVQRGYGSSAVYYEADVQRFIQTVLESKNKRDYALVNLLIYICLRINEALSLVIHDLYLELQELLIRDGKEKKSRTKFLSDKVGYEII
;
A
#
# COMPACT_ATOMS: atom_id res chain seq x y z
N MET A 1 -0.27 39.15 -25.48
CA MET A 1 0.82 38.16 -25.52
C MET A 1 0.68 37.33 -24.26
N ILE A 2 0.46 36.02 -24.36
CA ILE A 2 0.25 35.16 -23.18
C ILE A 2 1.63 34.76 -22.65
N GLN A 3 1.90 35.04 -21.37
CA GLN A 3 3.16 34.71 -20.73
C GLN A 3 3.07 33.36 -20.00
N LYS A 4 4.20 32.75 -19.66
CA LYS A 4 4.24 31.39 -19.10
C LYS A 4 3.60 31.32 -17.70
N GLU A 5 3.56 32.45 -17.01
CA GLU A 5 2.95 32.65 -15.70
C GLU A 5 1.41 32.64 -15.77
N ASP A 6 0.84 32.89 -16.95
CA ASP A 6 -0.61 32.83 -17.20
C ASP A 6 -1.12 31.38 -17.34
N TRP A 7 -0.22 30.39 -17.35
CA TRP A 7 -0.55 28.99 -17.57
C TRP A 7 -1.01 28.33 -16.28
N LYS A 8 -2.31 28.09 -16.14
CA LYS A 8 -2.86 27.27 -15.04
C LYS A 8 -2.62 25.79 -15.35
N LYS A 9 -1.85 25.08 -14.51
CA LYS A 9 -1.70 23.61 -14.60
C LYS A 9 -3.06 22.95 -14.39
N VAL A 10 -3.72 22.56 -15.49
CA VAL A 10 -4.92 21.73 -15.44
C VAL A 10 -4.49 20.28 -15.29
N GLN A 11 -4.46 19.78 -14.05
CA GLN A 11 -4.39 18.34 -13.83
C GLN A 11 -5.74 17.75 -14.25
N ARG A 12 -5.78 17.07 -15.41
CA ARG A 12 -6.94 16.25 -15.76
C ARG A 12 -7.12 15.22 -14.64
N GLY A 13 -8.32 15.18 -14.05
CA GLY A 13 -8.68 14.17 -13.08
C GLY A 13 -8.65 12.81 -13.75
N TYR A 14 -7.53 12.11 -13.66
CA TYR A 14 -7.49 10.68 -13.91
C TYR A 14 -8.25 10.03 -12.77
N GLY A 15 -9.53 9.72 -12.99
CA GLY A 15 -10.19 8.70 -12.19
C GLY A 15 -9.44 7.39 -12.38
N SER A 16 -9.29 6.59 -11.32
CA SER A 16 -8.81 5.22 -11.46
C SER A 16 -9.74 4.50 -12.43
N SER A 17 -9.21 4.05 -13.57
CA SER A 17 -9.99 3.33 -14.58
C SER A 17 -10.31 1.90 -14.14
N ALA A 18 -9.80 1.48 -12.98
CA ALA A 18 -9.90 0.13 -12.49
C ALA A 18 -10.99 0.05 -11.40
N VAL A 19 -12.07 -0.66 -11.73
CA VAL A 19 -13.14 -1.04 -10.81
C VAL A 19 -12.88 -2.48 -10.41
N TYR A 20 -12.71 -2.73 -9.12
CA TYR A 20 -12.54 -4.07 -8.56
C TYR A 20 -13.62 -4.33 -7.52
N TYR A 21 -14.14 -5.55 -7.47
CA TYR A 21 -15.07 -5.97 -6.43
C TYR A 21 -14.32 -6.68 -5.31
N GLU A 22 -14.90 -6.68 -4.10
CA GLU A 22 -14.32 -7.37 -2.94
C GLU A 22 -14.04 -8.85 -3.23
N ALA A 23 -14.95 -9.51 -3.97
CA ALA A 23 -14.80 -10.90 -4.38
C ALA A 23 -13.55 -11.13 -5.26
N ASP A 24 -13.22 -10.19 -6.14
CA ASP A 24 -12.03 -10.30 -7.00
C ASP A 24 -10.75 -10.20 -6.17
N VAL A 25 -10.75 -9.29 -5.19
CA VAL A 25 -9.62 -9.09 -4.27
C VAL A 25 -9.40 -10.33 -3.40
N GLN A 26 -10.48 -10.88 -2.84
CA GLN A 26 -10.40 -12.10 -2.03
C GLN A 26 -9.93 -13.30 -2.86
N ARG A 27 -10.41 -13.46 -4.09
CA ARG A 27 -9.97 -14.51 -5.00
C ARG A 27 -8.49 -14.39 -5.35
N PHE A 28 -8.00 -13.16 -5.54
CA PHE A 28 -6.58 -12.90 -5.78
C PHE A 28 -5.73 -13.30 -4.57
N ILE A 29 -6.10 -12.88 -3.36
CA ILE A 29 -5.41 -13.26 -2.12
C ILE A 29 -5.36 -14.79 -1.98
N GLN A 30 -6.49 -15.47 -2.23
CA GLN A 30 -6.57 -16.93 -2.16
C GLN A 30 -5.65 -17.62 -3.18
N THR A 31 -5.57 -17.09 -4.41
CA THR A 31 -4.68 -17.62 -5.45
C THR A 31 -3.21 -17.50 -5.03
N VAL A 32 -2.84 -16.39 -4.38
CA VAL A 32 -1.48 -16.17 -3.87
C VAL A 32 -1.19 -17.09 -2.68
N LEU A 33 -2.14 -17.31 -1.79
CA LEU A 33 -2.01 -18.25 -0.68
C LEU A 33 -1.74 -19.68 -1.18
N GLU A 34 -2.47 -20.11 -2.21
CA GLU A 34 -2.34 -21.44 -2.83
C GLU A 34 -0.99 -21.65 -3.53
N SER A 35 -0.30 -20.57 -3.91
CA SER A 35 1.07 -20.64 -4.44
C SER A 35 2.11 -21.08 -3.41
N LYS A 36 1.76 -21.11 -2.12
CA LYS A 36 2.62 -21.47 -0.97
C LYS A 36 3.87 -20.61 -0.80
N ASN A 37 3.95 -19.45 -1.48
CA ASN A 37 5.01 -18.48 -1.24
C ASN A 37 4.60 -17.50 -0.13
N LYS A 38 5.14 -17.73 1.08
CA LYS A 38 4.87 -16.89 2.26
C LYS A 38 5.25 -15.42 2.07
N ARG A 39 6.33 -15.15 1.33
CA ARG A 39 6.78 -13.77 1.07
C ARG A 39 5.76 -13.02 0.23
N ASP A 40 5.31 -13.65 -0.85
CA ASP A 40 4.38 -13.03 -1.78
C ASP A 40 3.02 -12.82 -1.13
N TYR A 41 2.56 -13.78 -0.33
CA TYR A 41 1.34 -13.67 0.46
C TYR A 41 1.39 -12.48 1.43
N ALA A 42 2.47 -12.37 2.22
CA ALA A 42 2.66 -11.24 3.13
C ALA A 42 2.70 -9.89 2.37
N LEU A 43 3.42 -9.83 1.24
CA LEU A 43 3.53 -8.61 0.44
C LEU A 43 2.18 -8.18 -0.13
N VAL A 44 1.37 -9.12 -0.60
CA VAL A 44 0.02 -8.86 -1.13
C VAL A 44 -0.91 -8.33 -0.03
N ASN A 45 -0.89 -8.94 1.15
CA ASN A 45 -1.67 -8.48 2.30
C ASN A 45 -1.26 -7.07 2.76
N LEU A 46 0.04 -6.78 2.79
CA LEU A 46 0.57 -5.44 3.07
C LEU A 46 0.08 -4.39 2.04
N LEU A 47 0.06 -4.74 0.75
CA LEU A 47 -0.39 -3.83 -0.31
C LEU A 47 -1.90 -3.57 -0.27
N ILE A 48 -2.71 -4.62 -0.04
CA ILE A 48 -4.18 -4.54 -0.08
C ILE A 48 -4.73 -3.87 1.18
N TYR A 49 -4.31 -4.31 2.36
CA TYR A 49 -4.97 -3.90 3.60
C TYR A 49 -4.34 -2.65 4.24
N ILE A 50 -3.04 -2.42 4.08
CA ILE A 50 -2.35 -1.25 4.64
C ILE A 50 -2.30 -0.10 3.61
N CYS A 51 -2.53 -0.43 2.34
CA CYS A 51 -2.45 0.49 1.20
C CYS A 51 -1.06 1.13 1.09
N LEU A 52 -0.02 0.30 1.18
CA LEU A 52 1.36 0.73 0.93
C LEU A 52 1.57 0.98 -0.56
N ARG A 53 2.42 1.96 -0.87
CA ARG A 53 2.96 2.05 -2.24
C ARG A 53 3.95 0.91 -2.45
N ILE A 54 4.08 0.45 -3.69
CA ILE A 54 4.97 -0.67 -4.06
C ILE A 54 6.40 -0.45 -3.51
N ASN A 55 6.99 0.72 -3.74
CA ASN A 55 8.35 1.01 -3.25
C ASN A 55 8.45 1.04 -1.72
N GLU A 56 7.40 1.48 -1.03
CA GLU A 56 7.36 1.50 0.44
C GLU A 56 7.32 0.07 0.97
N ALA A 57 6.48 -0.80 0.39
CA ALA A 57 6.38 -2.21 0.77
C ALA A 57 7.70 -2.98 0.54
N LEU A 58 8.41 -2.70 -0.56
CA LEU A 58 9.71 -3.32 -0.87
C LEU A 58 10.85 -2.83 0.02
N SER A 59 10.71 -1.64 0.62
CA SER A 59 11.75 -1.02 1.46
C SER A 59 11.45 -1.19 2.95
N LEU A 60 10.47 -2.02 3.32
CA LEU A 60 10.11 -2.28 4.71
C LEU A 60 11.24 -2.98 5.45
N VAL A 61 11.44 -2.56 6.70
CA VAL A 61 12.37 -3.18 7.63
C VAL A 61 11.60 -3.61 8.87
N ILE A 62 11.94 -4.76 9.44
CA ILE A 62 11.25 -5.35 10.60
C ILE A 62 11.17 -4.38 11.79
N HIS A 63 12.18 -3.52 11.97
CA HIS A 63 12.24 -2.52 13.04
C HIS A 63 11.16 -1.43 12.94
N ASP A 64 10.50 -1.30 11.79
CA ASP A 64 9.40 -0.35 11.58
C ASP A 64 8.02 -0.95 11.86
N LEU A 65 7.95 -2.25 12.18
CA LEU A 65 6.71 -2.98 12.43
C LEU A 65 6.51 -3.18 13.94
N TYR A 66 5.56 -2.44 14.51
CA TYR A 66 5.20 -2.52 15.92
C TYR A 66 3.93 -3.36 16.09
N LEU A 67 4.09 -4.67 16.21
CA LEU A 67 2.96 -5.61 16.28
C LEU A 67 2.09 -5.39 17.53
N GLU A 68 2.69 -5.07 18.68
CA GLU A 68 1.96 -4.80 19.94
C GLU A 68 1.06 -3.57 19.83
N LEU A 69 1.50 -2.57 19.07
CA LEU A 69 0.77 -1.31 18.85
C LEU A 69 -0.10 -1.37 17.59
N GLN A 70 -0.02 -2.46 16.82
CA GLN A 70 -0.62 -2.58 15.50
C GLN A 70 -0.23 -1.41 14.58
N GLU A 71 1.03 -1.01 14.60
CA GLU A 71 1.54 0.14 13.84
C GLU A 71 2.66 -0.24 12.88
N LEU A 72 2.69 0.46 11.74
CA LEU A 72 3.76 0.37 10.76
C LEU A 72 4.27 1.77 10.43
N LEU A 73 5.57 1.98 10.69
CA LEU A 73 6.25 3.22 10.35
C LEU A 73 6.77 3.19 8.91
N ILE A 74 6.36 4.15 8.09
CA ILE A 74 6.87 4.33 6.73
C ILE A 74 7.87 5.48 6.79
N ARG A 75 9.16 5.21 6.63
CA ARG A 75 10.25 6.20 6.73
C ARG A 75 10.40 7.03 5.45
N ASP A 76 10.49 6.36 4.30
CA ASP A 76 10.75 7.01 3.01
C ASP A 76 9.49 7.12 2.15
N GLY A 77 8.51 7.87 2.65
CA GLY A 77 7.33 8.23 1.86
C GLY A 77 7.65 9.22 0.72
N LYS A 78 6.63 9.55 -0.08
CA LYS A 78 6.74 10.62 -1.08
C LYS A 78 7.30 11.90 -0.43
N GLU A 79 8.29 12.52 -1.06
CA GLU A 79 9.02 13.70 -0.53
C GLU A 79 9.80 13.45 0.78
N LYS A 80 10.21 12.21 1.07
CA LYS A 80 10.92 11.82 2.30
C LYS A 80 10.12 12.12 3.58
N LYS A 81 8.79 12.05 3.48
CA LYS A 81 7.89 12.27 4.62
C LYS A 81 7.57 10.94 5.28
N SER A 82 7.88 10.85 6.56
CA SER A 82 7.50 9.72 7.38
C SER A 82 6.02 9.76 7.73
N ARG A 83 5.37 8.60 7.85
CA ARG A 83 4.01 8.48 8.38
C ARG A 83 3.80 7.12 9.03
N THR A 84 2.89 7.06 9.99
CA THR A 84 2.45 5.81 10.61
C THR A 84 1.16 5.32 9.96
N LYS A 85 1.08 4.01 9.73
CA LYS A 85 -0.12 3.32 9.28
C LYS A 85 -0.54 2.32 10.35
N PHE A 86 -1.81 2.33 10.71
CA PHE A 86 -2.38 1.34 11.62
C PHE A 86 -2.69 0.06 10.84
N LEU A 87 -2.32 -1.08 11.42
CA LEU A 87 -2.65 -2.41 10.96
C LEU A 87 -4.09 -2.71 11.37
N SER A 88 -4.89 -3.23 10.45
CA SER A 88 -6.19 -3.79 10.82
C SER A 88 -5.99 -5.13 11.53
N ASP A 89 -6.87 -5.47 12.47
CA ASP A 89 -6.81 -6.74 13.23
C ASP A 89 -6.59 -7.96 12.34
N LYS A 90 -7.23 -8.01 11.16
CA LYS A 90 -7.06 -9.11 10.19
C LYS A 90 -5.61 -9.27 9.71
N VAL A 91 -4.90 -8.17 9.53
CA VAL A 91 -3.55 -8.14 8.96
C VAL A 91 -2.50 -8.54 9.99
N GLY A 92 -2.70 -8.16 11.26
CA GLY A 92 -1.79 -8.47 12.34
C GLY A 92 -1.60 -9.98 12.54
N TYR A 93 -2.68 -10.78 12.38
CA TYR A 93 -2.60 -12.23 12.50
C TYR A 93 -2.11 -12.93 11.23
N GLU A 94 -2.34 -12.38 10.04
CA GLU A 94 -1.97 -13.01 8.76
C GLU A 94 -0.51 -12.74 8.33
N ILE A 95 0.14 -11.72 8.90
CA ILE A 95 1.56 -11.41 8.63
C ILE A 95 2.51 -12.25 9.50
N ILE A 96 2.03 -12.85 10.60
CA ILE A 96 2.83 -13.64 11.55
C ILE A 96 2.87 -15.12 11.13
#